data_AF-A0A849H7I6-F1
#
_entry.id   AF-A0A849H7I6-F1
#
_cell.length_a   1.000
_cell.length_b   1.000
_cell.length_c   1.000
_cell.angle_alpha   90.00
_cell.angle_beta   90.00
_cell.angle_gamma   90.00
#
_symmetry.space_group_name_H-M   'P 1'
#
loop_
_entity.id
_entity.type
_entity.pdbx_description
1 polymer ?
#
loop_
_entity_poly.entity_id
_entity_poly.type
_entity_poly.pdbx_seq_one_letter_code
_entity_poly.pdbx_strand_id
1 'polypeptide(L)'
;MNGKECEKVRDLLPDWARKTDRADGGLVEDHLRTCAECERELEVILAIRDQRPAVPAGLEAKIQARVRQGLGEAPSADPAAAERAGRSGRAALARRRWAPAWALSAAAVVVLALGTSLIWNGGNPELVQDPAAVASQEPLPESWLWDDGMIAGAPVFDGLSDEDLETLLEELEG
;
A
#
# COMPACT_ATOMS: atom_id res chain seq x y z
N MET A 1 10.54 10.41 -36.74
CA MET A 1 9.57 9.73 -35.86
C MET A 1 10.10 8.34 -35.56
N ASN A 2 10.53 8.10 -34.32
CA ASN A 2 11.10 6.82 -33.89
C ASN A 2 10.09 6.11 -32.99
N GLY A 3 9.46 5.03 -33.46
CA GLY A 3 8.41 4.33 -32.70
C GLY A 3 8.83 3.89 -31.29
N LYS A 4 10.13 3.56 -31.08
CA LYS A 4 10.68 3.21 -29.76
C LYS A 4 10.71 4.40 -28.78
N GLU A 5 10.91 5.61 -29.29
CA GLU A 5 10.85 6.82 -28.47
C GLU A 5 9.40 7.16 -28.09
N CYS A 6 8.46 6.93 -29.01
CA CYS A 6 7.03 7.08 -28.72
C CYS A 6 6.58 6.15 -27.59
N GLU A 7 6.95 4.86 -27.63
CA GLU A 7 6.61 3.89 -26.58
C GLU A 7 7.12 4.36 -25.21
N LYS A 8 8.40 4.75 -25.13
CA LYS A 8 8.98 5.28 -23.88
C LYS A 8 8.25 6.53 -23.39
N VAL A 9 7.89 7.45 -24.27
CA VAL A 9 7.19 8.69 -23.90
C VAL A 9 5.78 8.39 -23.39
N ARG A 10 5.05 7.47 -24.05
CA ARG A 10 3.71 7.06 -23.65
C ARG A 10 3.66 6.52 -22.22
N ASP A 11 4.64 5.71 -21.83
CA ASP A 11 4.75 5.20 -20.45
C ASP A 11 4.96 6.32 -19.43
N LEU A 12 5.52 7.45 -19.85
CA LEU A 12 5.76 8.63 -19.01
C LEU A 12 4.60 9.63 -19.00
N LEU A 13 3.70 9.60 -20.00
CA LEU A 13 2.61 10.58 -20.14
C LEU A 13 1.66 10.63 -18.93
N PRO A 14 1.23 9.52 -18.30
CA PRO A 14 0.32 9.58 -17.15
C PRO A 14 0.91 10.33 -15.95
N ASP A 15 2.18 10.09 -15.65
CA ASP A 15 2.85 10.74 -14.52
C ASP A 15 3.26 12.17 -14.84
N TRP A 16 3.60 12.45 -16.11
CA TRP A 16 3.76 13.80 -16.63
C TRP A 16 2.47 14.62 -16.49
N ALA A 17 1.32 14.05 -16.84
CA ALA A 17 0.01 14.68 -16.68
C ALA A 17 -0.35 14.94 -15.21
N ARG A 18 0.18 14.15 -14.27
CA ARG A 18 0.06 14.37 -12.82
C ARG A 18 1.03 15.44 -12.29
N LYS A 19 1.90 16.00 -13.13
CA LYS A 19 2.98 16.93 -12.76
C LYS A 19 3.90 16.35 -11.70
N THR A 20 4.18 15.05 -11.79
CA THR A 20 5.12 14.38 -10.90
C THR A 20 6.53 14.75 -11.34
N ASP A 21 7.37 15.21 -10.41
CA ASP A 21 8.77 15.53 -10.74
C ASP A 21 9.52 14.25 -11.11
N ARG A 22 9.89 14.12 -12.38
CA ARG A 22 10.70 13.03 -12.90
C ARG A 22 11.89 13.60 -13.67
N ALA A 23 13.04 12.96 -13.50
CA ALA A 23 14.27 13.29 -14.22
C ALA A 23 14.09 13.30 -15.75
N ASP A 24 13.13 12.53 -16.28
CA ASP A 24 12.84 12.41 -17.71
C ASP A 24 11.88 13.49 -18.26
N GLY A 25 11.53 14.51 -17.47
CA GLY A 25 10.57 15.54 -17.88
C GLY A 25 10.93 16.27 -19.18
N GLY A 26 12.22 16.60 -19.37
CA GLY A 26 12.70 17.25 -20.59
C GLY A 26 12.54 16.38 -21.84
N LEU A 27 12.71 15.05 -21.70
CA LEU A 27 12.55 14.11 -22.80
C LEU A 27 11.09 14.08 -23.29
N VAL A 28 10.13 14.08 -22.36
CA VAL A 28 8.70 14.10 -22.69
C VAL A 28 8.33 15.43 -23.34
N GLU A 29 8.79 16.55 -22.79
CA GLU A 29 8.52 17.89 -23.35
C GLU A 29 9.08 18.04 -24.77
N ASP A 30 10.33 17.66 -25.00
CA ASP A 30 10.97 17.75 -26.31
C ASP A 30 10.28 16.85 -27.35
N HIS A 31 9.86 15.65 -26.96
CA HIS A 31 9.17 14.73 -27.85
C HIS A 31 7.78 15.24 -28.24
N LEU A 32 7.01 15.75 -27.26
CA LEU A 32 5.66 16.28 -27.49
C LEU A 32 5.65 17.43 -28.52
N ARG A 33 6.72 18.23 -28.60
CA ARG A 33 6.85 19.30 -29.61
C ARG A 33 6.95 18.78 -31.05
N THR A 34 7.28 17.51 -31.24
CA THR A 34 7.57 16.93 -32.57
C THR A 34 6.68 15.74 -32.94
N CYS A 35 5.87 15.23 -32.00
CA CYS A 35 5.06 14.04 -32.18
C CYS A 35 3.57 14.29 -31.88
N ALA A 36 2.78 14.48 -32.93
CA ALA A 36 1.34 14.72 -32.85
C ALA A 36 0.52 13.50 -32.34
N GLU A 37 1.09 12.29 -32.36
CA GLU A 37 0.44 11.11 -31.77
C GLU A 37 0.51 11.15 -30.25
N CYS A 38 1.71 11.36 -29.70
CA CYS A 38 1.88 11.50 -28.25
C CYS A 38 1.18 12.76 -27.69
N GLU A 39 1.07 13.83 -28.48
CA GLU A 39 0.28 15.01 -28.10
C GLU A 39 -1.21 14.70 -27.94
N ARG A 40 -1.80 13.96 -28.90
CA ARG A 40 -3.21 13.52 -28.82
C ARG A 40 -3.44 12.55 -27.67
N GLU A 41 -2.51 11.64 -27.40
CA GLU A 41 -2.61 10.76 -26.23
C GLU A 41 -2.58 11.56 -24.92
N LEU A 42 -1.71 12.56 -24.81
CA LEU A 42 -1.68 13.45 -23.65
C LEU A 42 -3.00 14.21 -23.48
N GLU A 43 -3.60 14.68 -24.57
CA GLU A 43 -4.91 15.37 -24.53
C GLU A 43 -5.99 14.48 -23.91
N VAL A 44 -6.07 13.20 -24.29
CA VAL A 44 -7.02 12.24 -23.71
C VAL A 44 -6.77 12.06 -22.21
N ILE A 45 -5.51 11.89 -21.81
CA ILE A 45 -5.14 11.72 -20.40
C ILE A 45 -5.56 12.96 -19.58
N LEU A 46 -5.33 14.16 -20.11
CA LEU A 46 -5.73 15.41 -19.47
C LEU A 46 -7.25 15.54 -19.37
N ALA A 47 -7.99 15.17 -20.42
CA ALA A 47 -9.46 15.19 -20.42
C ALA A 47 -10.06 14.28 -19.34
N ILE A 48 -9.51 13.07 -19.16
CA ILE A 48 -9.92 12.14 -18.10
C ILE A 48 -9.58 12.72 -16.72
N ARG A 49 -8.38 13.27 -16.56
CA ARG A 49 -7.95 13.87 -15.29
C ARG A 49 -8.87 15.02 -14.87
N ASP A 50 -9.28 15.85 -15.81
CA ASP A 50 -10.09 17.04 -15.53
C ASP A 50 -11.56 16.68 -15.20
N GLN A 51 -12.02 15.46 -15.53
CA GLN A 51 -13.32 14.93 -15.12
C GLN A 51 -13.32 14.34 -13.70
N ARG A 52 -12.15 14.25 -13.04
CA ARG A 52 -12.05 13.64 -11.71
C ARG A 52 -12.88 14.44 -10.70
N PRO A 53 -13.78 13.80 -9.93
CA PRO A 53 -14.56 14.51 -8.91
C PRO A 53 -13.64 15.13 -7.87
N ALA A 54 -14.03 16.31 -7.38
CA ALA A 54 -13.31 16.97 -6.31
C ALA A 54 -13.28 16.10 -5.05
N VAL A 55 -12.14 16.10 -4.36
CA VAL A 55 -11.99 15.36 -3.10
C VAL A 55 -12.98 15.95 -2.08
N PRO A 56 -13.86 15.13 -1.46
CA PRO A 56 -14.80 15.62 -0.45
C PRO A 56 -14.08 16.30 0.71
N ALA A 57 -14.61 17.44 1.16
CA ALA A 57 -14.04 18.18 2.28
C ALA A 57 -13.96 17.31 3.54
N GLY A 58 -12.82 17.39 4.25
CA GLY A 58 -12.61 16.67 5.51
C GLY A 58 -12.33 15.17 5.38
N LEU A 59 -12.29 14.60 4.16
CA LEU A 59 -11.91 13.20 3.96
C LEU A 59 -10.51 12.89 4.49
N GLU A 60 -9.55 13.79 4.24
CA GLU A 60 -8.18 13.66 4.75
C GLU A 60 -8.16 13.60 6.28
N ALA A 61 -8.86 14.52 6.96
CA ALA A 61 -8.94 14.54 8.41
C ALA A 61 -9.58 13.25 8.97
N LYS A 62 -10.62 12.71 8.30
CA LYS A 62 -11.23 11.43 8.66
C LYS A 62 -10.24 10.27 8.52
N ILE A 63 -9.47 10.22 7.43
CA ILE A 63 -8.45 9.18 7.21
C ILE A 63 -7.36 9.28 8.28
N GLN A 64 -6.80 10.47 8.53
CA GLN A 64 -5.77 10.68 9.53
C GLN A 64 -6.23 10.28 10.95
N ALA A 65 -7.49 10.58 11.30
CA ALA A 65 -8.08 10.17 12.56
C ALA A 65 -8.14 8.63 12.69
N ARG A 66 -8.54 7.93 11.63
CA ARG A 66 -8.60 6.45 11.62
C ARG A 66 -7.22 5.81 11.69
N VAL A 67 -6.24 6.34 10.96
CA VAL A 67 -4.85 5.86 11.02
C VAL A 67 -4.29 6.01 12.44
N ARG A 68 -4.54 7.15 13.10
CA ARG A 68 -4.10 7.39 14.47
C ARG A 68 -4.77 6.44 15.47
N GLN A 69 -6.05 6.11 15.27
CA GLN A 69 -6.76 5.12 16.09
C GLN A 69 -6.22 3.71 15.87
N GLY A 70 -5.94 3.31 14.62
CA GLY A 70 -5.40 1.99 14.29
C GLY A 70 -3.96 1.75 14.76
N LEU A 71 -3.16 2.81 14.88
CA LEU A 71 -1.81 2.75 15.47
C LEU A 71 -1.81 2.87 17.01
N GLY A 72 -2.95 3.24 17.61
CA GLY A 72 -3.12 3.42 19.05
C GLY A 72 -3.61 2.18 19.81
N GLU A 73 -4.16 1.19 19.10
CA GLU A 73 -4.65 -0.06 19.68
C GLU A 73 -3.54 -1.14 19.69
N ALA A 74 -2.41 -0.84 20.35
CA ALA A 74 -1.60 -1.92 20.89
C ALA A 74 -2.44 -2.58 22.00
N PRO A 75 -2.58 -3.92 22.06
CA PRO A 75 -3.40 -4.57 23.07
C PRO A 75 -2.91 -4.11 24.44
N SER A 76 -3.78 -3.40 25.15
CA SER A 76 -3.52 -2.86 26.48
C SER A 76 -3.01 -4.01 27.35
N ALA A 77 -1.75 -3.92 27.75
CA ALA A 77 -1.18 -4.82 28.73
C ALA A 77 -2.07 -4.74 29.98
N ASP A 78 -2.69 -5.87 30.30
CA ASP A 78 -3.54 -6.09 31.45
C ASP A 78 -2.86 -5.52 32.72
N PRO A 79 -3.44 -4.52 33.42
CA PRO A 79 -2.79 -3.89 34.57
C PRO A 79 -2.53 -4.90 35.71
N ALA A 80 -3.22 -6.05 35.71
CA ALA A 80 -2.98 -7.15 36.63
C ALA A 80 -1.69 -7.95 36.34
N ALA A 81 -1.14 -7.87 35.13
CA ALA A 81 0.17 -8.46 34.80
C ALA A 81 1.34 -7.58 35.29
N ALA A 82 1.16 -6.26 35.33
CA ALA A 82 2.16 -5.29 35.76
C ALA A 82 2.48 -5.39 37.28
N GLU A 83 1.48 -5.66 38.13
CA GLU A 83 1.70 -5.81 39.57
C GLU A 83 2.48 -7.08 39.94
N ARG A 84 2.29 -8.18 39.18
CA ARG A 84 3.06 -9.42 39.38
C ARG A 84 4.53 -9.27 38.94
N ALA A 85 4.80 -8.43 37.94
CA ALA A 85 6.16 -8.08 37.52
C ALA A 85 6.88 -7.10 38.48
N GLY A 86 6.14 -6.28 39.23
CA GLY A 86 6.71 -5.30 40.15
C GLY A 86 7.42 -5.88 41.38
N ARG A 87 7.05 -7.10 41.82
CA ARG A 87 7.67 -7.75 42.99
C ARG A 87 8.96 -8.49 42.65
N SER A 88 9.14 -8.94 41.41
CA SER A 88 10.38 -9.56 40.92
C SER A 88 11.40 -8.53 40.43
N GLY A 89 10.97 -7.35 39.95
CA GLY A 89 11.86 -6.31 39.43
C GLY A 89 12.71 -5.56 40.49
N ARG A 90 12.24 -5.45 41.73
CA ARG A 90 13.00 -4.77 42.80
C ARG A 90 14.19 -5.59 43.33
N ALA A 91 14.13 -6.92 43.23
CA ALA A 91 15.24 -7.79 43.62
C ALA A 91 16.34 -7.88 42.54
N ALA A 92 16.00 -7.65 41.27
CA ALA A 92 16.96 -7.70 40.16
C ALA A 92 17.89 -6.47 40.11
N LEU A 93 17.39 -5.29 40.47
CA LEU A 93 18.19 -4.05 40.47
C LEU A 93 19.17 -3.96 41.66
N ALA A 94 18.92 -4.69 42.75
CA ALA A 94 19.85 -4.74 43.90
C ALA A 94 21.14 -5.52 43.60
N ARG A 95 21.13 -6.43 42.60
CA ARG A 95 22.33 -7.15 42.15
C ARG A 95 23.12 -6.40 41.06
N ARG A 96 22.65 -5.22 40.62
CA ARG A 96 23.29 -4.36 39.61
C ARG A 96 24.30 -3.38 40.24
N ARG A 97 25.15 -3.83 41.16
CA ARG A 97 26.31 -3.04 41.63
C ARG A 97 27.65 -3.78 41.52
N TRP A 98 27.65 -5.02 41.06
CA TRP A 98 28.86 -5.84 40.92
C TRP A 98 28.91 -6.43 39.52
N ALA A 99 29.14 -5.59 38.51
CA ALA A 99 29.55 -6.04 37.20
C ALA A 99 31.05 -5.75 37.07
N PRO A 100 31.91 -6.77 36.91
CA PRO A 100 33.34 -6.55 36.79
C PRO A 100 33.69 -5.96 35.42
N ALA A 101 34.71 -5.11 35.37
CA ALA A 101 35.06 -4.22 34.24
C ALA A 101 35.39 -4.91 32.90
N TRP A 102 35.38 -6.25 32.84
CA TRP A 102 35.70 -7.07 31.68
C TRP A 102 34.45 -7.45 30.86
N ALA A 103 33.24 -7.16 31.35
CA ALA A 103 31.99 -7.44 30.64
C ALA A 103 31.66 -6.42 29.53
N LEU A 104 32.42 -5.31 29.42
CA LEU A 104 32.15 -4.25 28.44
C LEU A 104 32.54 -4.65 27.00
N SER A 105 33.48 -5.57 26.82
CA SER A 105 33.93 -6.00 25.48
C SER A 105 32.92 -6.90 24.76
N ALA A 106 32.15 -7.72 25.48
CA ALA A 106 31.22 -8.66 24.86
C ALA A 106 30.00 -7.95 24.23
N ALA A 107 29.45 -6.93 24.90
CA ALA A 107 28.30 -6.19 24.39
C ALA A 107 28.64 -5.39 23.12
N ALA A 108 29.82 -4.76 23.08
CA ALA A 108 30.29 -4.03 21.91
C ALA A 108 30.49 -4.95 20.69
N VAL A 109 31.03 -6.15 20.89
CA VAL A 109 31.21 -7.15 19.82
C VAL A 109 29.85 -7.65 19.30
N VAL A 110 28.85 -7.85 20.17
CA VAL A 110 27.51 -8.26 19.76
C VAL A 110 26.81 -7.16 18.93
N VAL A 111 26.89 -5.90 19.37
CA VAL A 111 26.33 -4.76 18.61
C VAL A 111 27.05 -4.57 17.28
N LEU A 112 28.38 -4.70 17.26
CA LEU A 112 29.18 -4.61 16.03
C LEU A 112 28.81 -5.74 15.06
N ALA A 113 28.70 -6.99 15.54
CA ALA A 113 28.38 -8.15 14.72
C ALA A 113 26.97 -8.05 14.09
N LEU A 114 25.98 -7.60 14.85
CA LEU A 114 24.63 -7.33 14.34
C LEU A 114 24.63 -6.19 13.31
N GLY A 115 25.34 -5.09 13.59
CA GLY A 115 25.44 -3.95 12.68
C GLY A 115 26.13 -4.29 11.36
N THR A 116 27.25 -5.02 11.40
CA THR A 116 27.97 -5.42 10.18
C THR A 116 27.21 -6.46 9.36
N SER A 117 26.43 -7.34 10.00
CA SER A 117 25.63 -8.34 9.29
C SER A 117 24.48 -7.73 8.50
N LEU A 118 23.86 -6.65 9.00
CA LEU A 118 22.81 -5.92 8.29
C LEU A 118 23.34 -5.12 7.09
N ILE A 119 24.57 -4.60 7.19
CA ILE A 119 25.20 -3.79 6.14
C ILE A 119 25.77 -4.68 5.03
N TRP A 120 26.33 -5.84 5.37
CA TRP A 120 26.80 -6.82 4.38
C TRP A 120 25.67 -7.63 3.75
N ASN A 121 24.56 -7.83 4.47
CA ASN A 121 23.31 -8.35 3.89
C ASN A 121 22.53 -7.26 3.13
N GLY A 122 23.21 -6.23 2.61
CA GLY A 122 22.68 -5.17 1.76
C GLY A 122 22.25 -5.62 0.36
N GLY A 123 22.05 -6.92 0.13
CA GLY A 123 21.02 -7.35 -0.79
C GLY A 123 19.70 -7.08 -0.08
N ASN A 124 18.99 -6.03 -0.51
CA ASN A 124 17.62 -5.68 -0.17
C ASN A 124 16.92 -6.82 0.61
N PRO A 125 16.36 -6.61 1.82
CA PRO A 125 15.25 -7.46 2.23
C PRO A 125 14.14 -7.13 1.24
N GLU A 126 14.25 -7.71 0.05
CA GLU A 126 13.17 -7.94 -0.84
C GLU A 126 12.23 -8.75 0.04
N LEU A 127 11.30 -8.03 0.64
CA LEU A 127 9.94 -8.49 0.72
C LEU A 127 9.65 -8.93 -0.71
N VAL A 128 10.03 -10.17 -1.03
CA VAL A 128 9.49 -10.92 -2.14
C VAL A 128 8.03 -11.02 -1.74
N GLN A 129 7.30 -9.96 -2.03
CA GLN A 129 5.90 -10.02 -2.33
C GLN A 129 5.87 -10.80 -3.63
N ASP A 130 6.09 -12.11 -3.52
CA ASP A 130 5.65 -13.03 -4.54
C ASP A 130 4.16 -12.74 -4.66
N PRO A 131 3.71 -12.13 -5.76
CA PRO A 131 2.31 -11.80 -5.92
C PRO A 131 1.46 -13.07 -5.79
N ALA A 132 2.03 -14.25 -6.07
CA ALA A 132 1.37 -15.53 -5.82
C ALA A 132 1.25 -15.84 -4.32
N ALA A 133 2.25 -15.54 -3.48
CA ALA A 133 2.19 -15.79 -2.03
C ALA A 133 1.28 -14.80 -1.28
N VAL A 134 1.10 -13.57 -1.81
CA VAL A 134 0.11 -12.60 -1.32
C VAL A 134 -1.30 -12.96 -1.80
N ALA A 135 -1.44 -13.43 -3.04
CA ALA A 135 -2.72 -13.92 -3.57
C ALA A 135 -3.18 -15.26 -2.97
N SER A 136 -2.28 -16.02 -2.35
CA SER A 136 -2.59 -17.32 -1.73
C SER A 136 -2.98 -17.23 -0.25
N GLN A 137 -2.89 -16.05 0.37
CA GLN A 137 -3.31 -15.87 1.76
C GLN A 137 -4.77 -15.39 1.80
N GLU A 138 -5.64 -16.35 2.15
CA GLU A 138 -7.11 -16.30 2.16
C GLU A 138 -7.74 -16.28 0.76
N PRO A 139 -8.63 -17.23 0.41
CA PRO A 139 -9.35 -17.17 -0.84
C PRO A 139 -10.19 -15.90 -0.82
N LEU A 140 -9.84 -14.93 -1.67
CA LEU A 140 -10.75 -13.86 -2.04
C LEU A 140 -12.06 -14.56 -2.44
N PRO A 141 -13.21 -14.22 -1.83
CA PRO A 141 -14.45 -14.93 -2.14
C PRO A 141 -14.71 -14.79 -3.64
N GLU A 142 -14.88 -15.93 -4.33
CA GLU A 142 -14.97 -16.01 -5.81
C GLU A 142 -16.00 -15.06 -6.43
N SER A 143 -16.91 -14.50 -5.62
CA SER A 143 -17.75 -13.34 -5.92
C SER A 143 -17.07 -12.14 -6.60
N TRP A 144 -15.75 -11.96 -6.44
CA TRP A 144 -15.03 -10.81 -7.01
C TRP A 144 -14.39 -11.06 -8.39
N LEU A 145 -14.29 -12.32 -8.85
CA LEU A 145 -13.47 -12.66 -10.02
C LEU A 145 -14.29 -13.01 -11.27
N TRP A 146 -15.61 -13.24 -11.16
CA TRP A 146 -16.39 -13.76 -12.29
C TRP A 146 -17.83 -13.25 -12.43
N ASP A 147 -18.30 -12.36 -11.55
CA ASP A 147 -19.66 -11.85 -11.68
C ASP A 147 -19.65 -10.46 -12.34
N ASP A 148 -19.77 -10.46 -13.67
CA ASP A 148 -19.98 -9.27 -14.51
C ASP A 148 -21.26 -8.48 -14.12
N GLY A 149 -22.02 -8.95 -13.12
CA GLY A 149 -23.21 -8.33 -12.57
C GLY A 149 -22.99 -7.21 -11.54
N MET A 150 -21.76 -6.91 -11.10
CA MET A 150 -21.52 -5.90 -10.05
C MET A 150 -20.57 -4.78 -10.49
N ILE A 151 -21.11 -3.60 -10.83
CA ILE A 151 -20.32 -2.38 -11.09
C ILE A 151 -20.43 -1.45 -9.89
N ALA A 152 -19.29 -1.15 -9.26
CA ALA A 152 -19.18 -0.23 -8.12
C ALA A 152 -20.06 -0.58 -6.90
N GLY A 153 -20.33 -1.87 -6.67
CA GLY A 153 -21.11 -2.33 -5.53
C GLY A 153 -22.63 -2.23 -5.70
N ALA A 154 -23.11 -1.89 -6.90
CA ALA A 154 -24.51 -1.97 -7.29
C ALA A 154 -24.72 -3.13 -8.28
N PRO A 155 -25.80 -3.92 -8.12
CA PRO A 155 -26.15 -4.95 -9.10
C PRO A 155 -26.58 -4.29 -10.41
N VAL A 156 -26.10 -4.83 -11.53
CA VAL A 156 -26.44 -4.41 -12.89
C VAL A 156 -27.48 -5.37 -13.43
N PHE A 157 -28.67 -4.86 -13.73
CA PHE A 157 -29.82 -5.66 -14.21
C PHE A 157 -30.08 -5.50 -15.71
N ASP A 158 -29.32 -4.63 -16.41
CA ASP A 158 -29.58 -4.22 -17.80
C ASP A 158 -29.51 -5.37 -18.84
N GLY A 159 -28.98 -6.53 -18.46
CA GLY A 159 -28.88 -7.73 -19.31
C GLY A 159 -29.92 -8.82 -19.03
N LEU A 160 -30.79 -8.65 -18.03
CA LEU A 160 -31.81 -9.63 -17.65
C LEU A 160 -33.14 -9.30 -18.32
N SER A 161 -33.90 -10.33 -18.72
CA SER A 161 -35.28 -10.10 -19.17
C SER A 161 -36.22 -9.87 -17.98
N ASP A 162 -37.42 -9.36 -18.25
CA ASP A 162 -38.42 -9.12 -17.20
C ASP A 162 -38.79 -10.43 -16.48
N GLU A 163 -38.82 -11.57 -17.20
CA GLU A 163 -39.07 -12.89 -16.62
C GLU A 163 -37.94 -13.37 -15.69
N ASP A 164 -36.68 -13.08 -16.05
CA ASP A 164 -35.52 -13.41 -15.21
C ASP A 164 -35.50 -12.54 -13.93
N LEU A 165 -35.93 -11.28 -14.04
CA LEU A 165 -36.07 -10.38 -12.90
C LEU A 165 -37.21 -10.80 -11.95
N GLU A 166 -38.35 -11.24 -12.49
CA GLU A 166 -39.44 -11.80 -11.68
C GLU A 166 -39.00 -13.07 -10.95
N THR A 167 -38.25 -13.95 -11.62
CA THR A 167 -37.71 -15.17 -11.00
C THR A 167 -36.75 -14.85 -9.86
N LEU A 168 -35.84 -13.87 -10.04
CA LEU A 168 -34.94 -13.38 -8.99
C LEU A 168 -35.67 -12.76 -7.80
N LEU A 169 -36.77 -12.03 -8.05
CA LEU A 169 -37.61 -11.48 -6.99
C LEU A 169 -38.28 -12.58 -6.18
N GLU A 170 -38.83 -13.61 -6.82
CA GLU A 170 -39.44 -14.76 -6.14
C GLU A 170 -38.42 -15.53 -5.28
N GLU A 171 -37.17 -15.67 -5.74
CA GLU A 171 -36.09 -16.31 -4.96
C GLU A 171 -35.67 -15.49 -3.73
N LEU A 172 -35.66 -14.17 -3.82
CA LEU A 172 -35.28 -13.27 -2.72
C LEU A 172 -36.40 -13.06 -1.69
N GLU A 173 -37.65 -13.16 -2.11
CA GLU A 173 -38.83 -13.09 -1.23
C GLU A 173 -39.20 -14.46 -0.61
N GLY A 174 -38.51 -15.53 -1.02
CA GLY A 174 -38.68 -16.93 -0.58
C GLY A 174 -38.14 -17.28 0.80
#